data_AF-A0A4P9Y5N7-F1
#
_entry.id   AF-A0A4P9Y5N7-F1
#
_cell.length_a   1.000
_cell.length_b   1.000
_cell.length_c   1.000
_cell.angle_alpha   90.00
_cell.angle_beta   90.00
_cell.angle_gamma   90.00
#
_symmetry.space_group_name_H-M   'P 1'
#
loop_
_entity.id
_entity.type
_entity.pdbx_description
1 polymer ?
#
loop_
_entity_poly.entity_id
_entity_poly.type
_entity_poly.pdbx_seq_one_letter_code
_entity_poly.pdbx_strand_id
1 'polypeptide(L)'
;MTRINFQPYSHTQLHQIITSRLKDVTGFDAEAVELCARKVGAVSGDARRALDICRMAVELAEMEVKEKGGRLEDARVTIGLIHKAVRDMFATPAVACVRDAALQEKMFLTAFLKSLRRTGTGESTLGEIMDQHALLCRIAGIPCPPKSSLEIVSYTLSSTGLIIIEANSTRGGGKGGRVRLGVGEEDVSMALRDDPLFRPLAP
;
A
#
# COMPACT_ATOMS: atom_id res chain seq x y z
N MET A 1 -3.22 -30.09 -10.02
CA MET A 1 -3.98 -28.95 -9.46
C MET A 1 -3.71 -27.72 -10.30
N THR A 2 -4.70 -27.18 -11.00
CA THR A 2 -4.59 -25.91 -11.72
C THR A 2 -4.76 -24.76 -10.75
N ARG A 3 -3.74 -23.91 -10.62
CA ARG A 3 -3.78 -22.71 -9.79
C ARG A 3 -4.57 -21.63 -10.53
N ILE A 4 -5.68 -21.17 -9.96
CA ILE A 4 -6.49 -20.07 -10.50
C ILE A 4 -6.05 -18.79 -9.79
N ASN A 5 -5.57 -17.80 -10.56
CA ASN A 5 -5.14 -16.51 -10.02
C ASN A 5 -6.28 -15.49 -10.15
N PHE A 6 -6.73 -14.94 -9.02
CA PHE A 6 -7.70 -13.87 -8.99
C PHE A 6 -6.98 -12.53 -9.14
N GLN A 7 -7.31 -11.78 -10.19
CA GLN A 7 -6.77 -10.43 -10.38
C GLN A 7 -7.48 -9.44 -9.45
N PRO A 8 -6.81 -8.37 -9.01
CA PRO A 8 -7.45 -7.29 -8.28
C PRO A 8 -8.62 -6.68 -9.06
N TYR A 9 -9.62 -6.16 -8.36
CA TYR A 9 -10.78 -5.56 -9.00
C TYR A 9 -10.40 -4.24 -9.71
N SER A 10 -10.96 -4.04 -10.90
CA SER A 10 -10.90 -2.75 -11.58
C SER A 10 -11.79 -1.71 -10.89
N HIS A 11 -11.55 -0.43 -11.15
CA HIS A 11 -12.40 0.64 -10.60
C HIS A 11 -13.89 0.48 -10.98
N THR A 12 -14.20 -0.03 -12.17
CA THR A 12 -15.59 -0.28 -12.60
C THR A 12 -16.25 -1.38 -11.78
N GLN A 13 -15.52 -2.46 -11.51
CA GLN A 13 -15.99 -3.57 -10.68
C GLN A 13 -16.16 -3.13 -9.22
N LEU A 14 -15.21 -2.36 -8.69
CA LEU A 14 -15.33 -1.78 -7.34
C LEU A 14 -16.53 -0.85 -7.23
N HIS A 15 -16.75 0.01 -8.23
CA HIS A 15 -17.92 0.89 -8.27
C HIS A 15 -19.23 0.08 -8.24
N GLN A 16 -19.34 -0.97 -9.05
CA GLN A 16 -20.51 -1.85 -9.06
C GLN A 16 -20.73 -2.56 -7.72
N ILE A 17 -19.65 -3.05 -7.09
CA ILE A 17 -19.71 -3.72 -5.78
C ILE A 17 -20.20 -2.74 -4.71
N ILE A 18 -19.60 -1.55 -4.63
CA ILE A 18 -19.96 -0.53 -3.63
C ILE A 18 -21.41 -0.08 -3.85
N THR A 19 -21.78 0.30 -5.07
CA THR A 19 -23.14 0.72 -5.40
C THR A 19 -24.16 -0.38 -5.09
N SER A 20 -23.84 -1.65 -5.34
CA SER A 20 -24.74 -2.76 -4.99
C SER A 20 -24.92 -2.94 -3.49
N ARG A 21 -23.91 -2.60 -2.67
CA ARG A 21 -23.98 -2.68 -1.21
C ARG A 21 -24.66 -1.46 -0.59
N LEU A 22 -24.57 -0.31 -1.24
CA LEU A 22 -25.17 0.95 -0.79
C LEU A 22 -26.60 1.17 -1.29
N LYS A 23 -27.22 0.23 -2.02
CA LYS A 23 -28.59 0.39 -2.56
C LYS A 23 -29.63 0.77 -1.50
N ASP A 24 -29.48 0.24 -0.29
CA ASP A 24 -30.41 0.46 0.81
C ASP A 24 -29.97 1.60 1.74
N VAL A 25 -28.84 2.26 1.44
CA VAL A 25 -28.24 3.32 2.26
C VAL A 25 -28.41 4.66 1.55
N THR A 26 -29.15 5.57 2.17
CA THR A 26 -29.27 6.96 1.72
C THR A 26 -28.14 7.82 2.31
N GLY A 27 -27.74 8.88 1.62
CA GLY A 27 -26.74 9.83 2.12
C GLY A 27 -25.34 9.75 1.50
N PHE A 28 -25.12 8.91 0.48
CA PHE A 28 -23.88 8.94 -0.31
C PHE A 28 -24.03 9.72 -1.60
N ASP A 29 -23.10 10.63 -1.87
CA ASP A 29 -22.99 11.28 -3.17
C ASP A 29 -22.43 10.30 -4.21
N ALA A 30 -23.01 10.28 -5.41
CA ALA A 30 -22.57 9.38 -6.49
C ALA A 30 -21.10 9.62 -6.88
N GLU A 31 -20.67 10.90 -6.90
CA GLU A 31 -19.29 11.29 -7.18
C GLU A 31 -18.32 10.78 -6.11
N ALA A 32 -18.75 10.72 -4.84
CA ALA A 32 -17.93 10.22 -3.73
C ALA A 32 -17.67 8.71 -3.87
N VAL A 33 -18.67 7.94 -4.33
CA VAL A 33 -18.55 6.51 -4.62
C VAL A 33 -17.61 6.26 -5.81
N GLU A 34 -17.74 7.03 -6.89
CA GLU A 34 -16.84 6.92 -8.04
C GLU A 34 -15.38 7.20 -7.65
N LEU A 35 -15.16 8.25 -6.87
CA LEU A 35 -13.84 8.63 -6.38
C LEU A 35 -13.21 7.52 -5.54
N CYS A 36 -13.97 6.94 -4.60
CA CYS A 36 -13.52 5.82 -3.77
C CYS A 36 -13.08 4.64 -4.65
N ALA A 37 -13.93 4.22 -5.60
CA ALA A 37 -13.64 3.12 -6.50
C ALA A 37 -12.39 3.36 -7.36
N ARG A 38 -12.22 4.58 -7.90
CA ARG A 38 -11.02 4.95 -8.67
C ARG A 38 -9.76 4.96 -7.82
N LYS A 39 -9.84 5.48 -6.59
CA LYS A 39 -8.67 5.57 -5.71
C LYS A 39 -8.21 4.19 -5.26
N VAL A 40 -9.13 3.33 -4.81
CA VAL A 40 -8.80 1.98 -4.36
C VAL A 40 -8.38 1.09 -5.53
N GLY A 41 -9.04 1.18 -6.68
CA GLY A 41 -8.64 0.45 -7.89
C GLY A 41 -7.24 0.81 -8.39
N ALA A 42 -6.80 2.05 -8.17
CA ALA A 42 -5.45 2.49 -8.54
C ALA A 42 -4.34 2.08 -7.55
N VAL A 43 -4.69 1.75 -6.29
CA VAL A 43 -3.72 1.40 -5.23
C VAL A 43 -3.68 -0.11 -5.00
N SER A 44 -4.85 -0.70 -4.81
CA SER A 44 -5.06 -2.03 -4.25
C SER A 44 -5.86 -2.94 -5.18
N GLY A 45 -7.04 -2.48 -5.58
CA GLY A 45 -8.07 -3.32 -6.17
C GLY A 45 -8.77 -4.26 -5.17
N ASP A 46 -8.62 -4.08 -3.84
CA ASP A 46 -9.34 -4.85 -2.82
C ASP A 46 -10.71 -4.22 -2.48
N ALA A 47 -11.77 -5.01 -2.65
CA ALA A 47 -13.14 -4.62 -2.33
C ALA A 47 -13.37 -4.43 -0.82
N ARG A 48 -12.62 -5.12 0.04
CA ARG A 48 -12.73 -4.97 1.50
C ARG A 48 -12.30 -3.58 1.93
N ARG A 49 -11.08 -3.17 1.53
CA ARG A 49 -10.57 -1.82 1.77
C ARG A 49 -11.50 -0.74 1.21
N ALA A 50 -12.10 -0.96 0.04
CA ALA A 50 -13.05 0.00 -0.52
C ALA A 50 -14.30 0.20 0.36
N LEU A 51 -14.86 -0.90 0.88
CA LEU A 51 -16.02 -0.84 1.78
C LEU A 51 -15.65 -0.26 3.15
N ASP A 52 -14.44 -0.55 3.65
CA ASP A 52 -13.93 0.02 4.90
C ASP A 52 -13.76 1.54 4.80
N ILE A 53 -13.27 2.06 3.66
CA ILE A 53 -13.23 3.52 3.41
C ILE A 53 -14.63 4.12 3.43
N CYS A 54 -15.60 3.49 2.76
CA CYS A 54 -16.99 3.97 2.75
C CYS A 54 -17.57 4.00 4.16
N ARG A 55 -17.31 2.97 4.97
CA ARG A 55 -17.73 2.94 6.38
C ARG A 55 -17.09 4.07 7.18
N MET A 56 -15.77 4.24 7.11
CA MET A 56 -15.07 5.32 7.80
C MET A 56 -15.58 6.70 7.38
N ALA A 57 -15.92 6.89 6.11
CA ALA A 57 -16.46 8.15 5.62
C ALA A 57 -17.85 8.47 6.20
N VAL A 58 -18.67 7.45 6.48
CA VAL A 58 -19.94 7.61 7.22
C VAL A 58 -19.66 8.01 8.65
N GLU A 59 -18.74 7.31 9.34
CA GLU A 59 -18.35 7.64 10.72
C GLU A 59 -17.86 9.10 10.83
N LEU A 60 -17.07 9.57 9.86
CA LEU A 60 -16.63 10.97 9.79
C LEU A 60 -17.80 11.94 9.53
N ALA A 61 -18.75 11.58 8.66
CA ALA A 61 -19.94 12.40 8.39
C ALA A 61 -20.79 12.57 9.66
N GLU A 62 -21.02 11.47 10.38
CA GLU A 62 -21.77 11.46 11.63
C GLU A 62 -21.09 12.31 12.72
N MET A 63 -19.75 12.22 12.81
CA MET A 63 -18.97 13.05 13.74
C MET A 63 -19.13 14.55 13.43
N GLU A 64 -19.01 14.97 12.18
CA GLU A 64 -19.14 16.38 11.80
C GLU A 64 -20.55 16.94 12.09
N VAL A 65 -21.59 16.13 11.89
CA VAL A 65 -22.97 16.53 12.19
C VAL A 65 -23.19 16.62 13.69
N LYS A 66 -22.65 15.68 14.46
CA LYS A 66 -22.73 15.68 15.92
C LYS A 66 -22.00 16.89 16.53
N GLU A 67 -20.84 17.26 15.99
CA GLU A 67 -20.12 18.48 16.39
C GLU A 67 -20.91 19.76 16.12
N LYS A 68 -21.66 19.78 15.01
CA LYS A 68 -22.56 20.90 14.64
C LYS A 68 -23.91 20.87 15.37
N GLY A 69 -24.16 19.87 16.22
CA GLY A 69 -25.43 19.70 16.94
C GLY A 69 -26.61 19.30 16.05
N GLY A 70 -26.36 18.77 14.85
CA GLY A 70 -27.38 18.31 13.90
C GLY A 70 -27.87 16.88 14.19
N ARG A 71 -28.82 16.39 13.39
CA ARG A 71 -29.35 15.02 13.49
C ARG A 71 -28.57 14.08 12.56
N LEU A 72 -28.35 12.84 12.96
CA LEU A 72 -27.60 11.87 12.14
C LEU A 72 -28.19 11.66 10.73
N GLU A 73 -29.49 11.90 10.53
CA GLU A 73 -30.16 11.82 9.23
C GLU A 73 -29.64 12.85 8.20
N ASP A 74 -29.01 13.93 8.68
CA ASP A 74 -28.39 14.96 7.84
C ASP A 74 -26.96 14.58 7.39
N ALA A 75 -26.42 13.47 7.90
CA ALA A 75 -25.08 13.01 7.56
C ALA A 75 -25.03 12.61 6.08
N ARG A 76 -24.22 13.36 5.32
CA ARG A 76 -23.97 13.11 3.90
C ARG A 76 -22.50 12.88 3.64
N VAL A 77 -22.19 11.77 2.97
CA VAL A 77 -20.84 11.43 2.56
C VAL A 77 -20.50 12.18 1.28
N THR A 78 -19.70 13.23 1.46
CA THR A 78 -19.17 14.05 0.37
C THR A 78 -17.79 13.55 -0.07
N ILE A 79 -17.32 14.04 -1.23
CA ILE A 79 -15.96 13.80 -1.75
C ILE A 79 -14.88 14.14 -0.70
N GLY A 80 -15.05 15.23 0.05
CA GLY A 80 -14.09 15.66 1.06
C GLY A 80 -13.90 14.64 2.18
N LEU A 81 -15.00 14.01 2.62
CA LEU A 81 -14.99 12.97 3.65
C LEU A 81 -14.34 11.70 3.16
N ILE A 82 -14.59 11.28 1.91
CA ILE A 82 -13.87 10.14 1.31
C ILE A 82 -12.37 10.43 1.24
N HIS A 83 -11.97 11.63 0.83
CA HIS A 83 -10.55 12.01 0.84
C HIS A 83 -9.92 11.95 2.23
N LYS A 84 -10.66 12.37 3.26
CA LYS A 84 -10.21 12.27 4.66
C LYS A 84 -10.12 10.80 5.10
N ALA A 85 -11.16 10.00 4.86
CA ALA A 85 -11.19 8.57 5.18
C ALA A 85 -10.06 7.79 4.50
N VAL A 86 -9.78 8.06 3.21
CA VAL A 86 -8.65 7.46 2.50
C VAL A 86 -7.33 7.83 3.19
N ARG A 87 -7.11 9.11 3.49
CA ARG A 87 -5.88 9.53 4.18
C ARG A 87 -5.74 8.85 5.54
N ASP A 88 -6.81 8.82 6.32
CA ASP A 88 -6.80 8.26 7.68
C ASP A 88 -6.59 6.74 7.64
N MET A 89 -7.18 6.03 6.68
CA MET A 89 -6.97 4.59 6.50
C MET A 89 -5.50 4.28 6.15
N PHE A 90 -4.87 5.13 5.34
CA PHE A 90 -3.46 4.99 4.98
C PHE A 90 -2.50 5.73 5.94
N ALA A 91 -2.99 6.35 7.02
CA ALA A 91 -2.15 7.07 7.99
C ALA A 91 -1.61 6.13 9.08
N THR A 92 -1.19 4.92 8.71
CA THR A 92 -0.62 3.98 9.67
C THR A 92 0.79 4.44 10.09
N PRO A 93 1.25 4.10 11.31
CA PRO A 93 2.62 4.39 11.75
C PRO A 93 3.66 3.83 10.77
N ALA A 94 3.36 2.70 10.13
CA ALA A 94 4.15 2.13 9.05
C ALA A 94 4.34 3.11 7.88
N VAL A 95 3.27 3.76 7.41
CA VAL A 95 3.33 4.75 6.32
C VAL A 95 4.15 5.98 6.73
N ALA A 96 4.02 6.43 7.98
CA ALA A 96 4.86 7.50 8.50
C ALA A 96 6.35 7.12 8.50
N CYS A 97 6.70 5.93 9.00
CA CYS A 97 8.08 5.43 8.98
C CYS A 97 8.63 5.31 7.56
N VAL A 98 7.84 4.85 6.58
CA VAL A 98 8.29 4.76 5.18
C VAL A 98 8.50 6.15 4.59
N ARG A 99 7.67 7.14 4.94
CA ARG A 99 7.84 8.54 4.48
C ARG A 99 9.12 9.18 5.03
N ASP A 100 9.47 8.90 6.27
CA ASP A 100 10.66 9.44 6.94
C ASP A 100 11.95 8.66 6.61
N ALA A 101 11.83 7.49 5.96
CA ALA A 101 12.96 6.66 5.59
C ALA A 101 13.93 7.34 4.60
N ALA A 102 15.20 6.96 4.67
CA ALA A 102 16.24 7.47 3.79
C ALA A 102 16.01 7.06 2.32
N LEU A 103 16.63 7.79 1.39
CA LEU A 103 16.49 7.53 -0.06
C LEU A 103 16.80 6.07 -0.43
N GLN A 104 17.88 5.50 0.11
CA GLN A 104 18.29 4.12 -0.18
C GLN A 104 17.34 3.09 0.43
N GLU A 105 16.73 3.40 1.59
CA GLU A 105 15.70 2.57 2.21
C GLU A 105 14.43 2.53 1.36
N LYS A 106 13.97 3.70 0.88
CA LYS A 106 12.83 3.80 -0.05
C LYS A 106 13.09 3.10 -1.38
N MET A 107 14.31 3.20 -1.94
CA MET A 107 14.74 2.45 -3.13
C MET A 107 14.71 0.94 -2.88
N PHE A 108 15.16 0.50 -1.71
CA PHE A 108 15.16 -0.92 -1.34
C PHE A 108 13.73 -1.46 -1.24
N LEU A 109 12.83 -0.75 -0.58
CA LEU A 109 11.41 -1.11 -0.50
C LEU A 109 10.74 -1.15 -1.89
N THR A 110 11.07 -0.20 -2.77
CA THR A 110 10.58 -0.19 -4.15
C THR A 110 11.08 -1.40 -4.95
N ALA A 111 12.37 -1.73 -4.80
CA ALA A 111 12.97 -2.91 -5.41
C ALA A 111 12.29 -4.19 -4.92
N PHE A 112 12.00 -4.26 -3.63
CA PHE A 112 11.34 -5.40 -3.02
C PHE A 112 9.90 -5.56 -3.54
N LEU A 113 9.09 -4.49 -3.60
CA LEU A 113 7.75 -4.53 -4.18
C LEU A 113 7.75 -5.02 -5.63
N LYS A 114 8.73 -4.59 -6.44
CA LYS A 114 8.87 -5.09 -7.82
C LYS A 114 9.26 -6.56 -7.89
N SER A 115 10.11 -7.03 -6.97
CA SER A 115 10.46 -8.44 -6.86
C SER A 115 9.23 -9.29 -6.52
N LEU A 116 8.43 -8.90 -5.53
CA LEU A 116 7.21 -9.60 -5.11
C LEU A 116 6.21 -9.75 -6.25
N ARG A 117 6.00 -8.68 -7.03
CA ARG A 117 5.10 -8.73 -8.20
C ARG A 117 5.61 -9.63 -9.32
N ARG A 118 6.93 -9.71 -9.51
CA ARG A 118 7.55 -10.55 -10.54
C ARG A 118 7.48 -12.04 -10.19
N THR A 119 7.73 -12.39 -8.93
CA THR A 119 7.72 -13.79 -8.47
C THR A 119 6.30 -14.28 -8.12
N GLY A 120 5.39 -13.37 -7.75
CA GLY A 120 4.05 -13.71 -7.28
C GLY A 120 4.06 -14.45 -5.93
N THR A 121 5.17 -14.35 -5.20
CA THR A 121 5.38 -14.93 -3.87
C THR A 121 5.52 -13.80 -2.86
N GLY A 122 4.91 -13.91 -1.68
CA GLY A 122 5.04 -12.93 -0.58
C GLY A 122 6.42 -12.93 0.10
N GLU A 123 7.41 -13.54 -0.54
CA GLU A 123 8.79 -13.69 -0.07
C GLU A 123 9.74 -13.44 -1.24
N SER A 124 10.91 -12.87 -0.96
CA SER A 124 12.03 -12.80 -1.91
C SER A 124 13.35 -13.00 -1.19
N THR A 125 14.41 -13.35 -1.91
CA THR A 125 15.76 -13.46 -1.31
C THR A 125 16.44 -12.10 -1.24
N LEU A 126 17.30 -11.89 -0.24
CA LEU A 126 18.04 -10.63 -0.10
C LEU A 126 18.88 -10.31 -1.36
N GLY A 127 19.50 -11.32 -1.98
CA GLY A 127 20.31 -11.14 -3.19
C GLY A 127 19.50 -10.61 -4.38
N GLU A 128 18.30 -11.17 -4.62
CA GLU A 128 17.42 -10.70 -5.69
C GLU A 128 16.98 -9.25 -5.47
N ILE A 129 16.65 -8.88 -4.23
CA ILE A 129 16.25 -7.51 -3.89
C ILE A 129 17.42 -6.54 -4.12
N MET A 130 18.65 -6.90 -3.73
CA MET A 130 19.83 -6.08 -3.95
C MET A 130 20.15 -5.88 -5.44
N ASP A 131 19.99 -6.92 -6.24
CA ASP A 131 20.21 -6.82 -7.69
C ASP A 131 19.12 -5.95 -8.36
N GLN A 132 17.85 -6.07 -7.93
CA GLN A 132 16.77 -5.16 -8.36
C GLN A 132 17.00 -3.72 -7.92
N HIS A 133 17.50 -3.51 -6.69
CA HIS A 133 17.86 -2.19 -6.18
C HIS A 133 18.92 -1.52 -7.06
N ALA A 134 20.01 -2.24 -7.38
CA ALA A 134 21.07 -1.73 -8.25
C ALA A 134 20.55 -1.35 -9.65
N LEU A 135 19.61 -2.13 -10.20
CA LEU A 135 18.95 -1.82 -11.46
C LEU A 135 18.11 -0.53 -11.36
N LEU A 136 17.31 -0.37 -10.29
CA LEU A 136 16.50 0.82 -10.09
C LEU A 136 17.35 2.07 -9.86
N CYS A 137 18.44 1.98 -9.09
CA CYS A 137 19.39 3.08 -8.94
C CYS A 137 19.95 3.54 -10.30
N ARG A 138 20.31 2.58 -11.17
CA ARG A 138 20.80 2.89 -12.51
C ARG A 138 19.76 3.61 -13.37
N ILE A 139 18.50 3.15 -13.32
CA ILE A 139 17.39 3.76 -14.07
C ILE A 139 17.09 5.18 -13.54
N ALA A 140 17.16 5.37 -12.22
CA ALA A 140 16.88 6.64 -11.56
C ALA A 140 18.06 7.64 -11.62
N GLY A 141 19.24 7.22 -12.10
CA GLY A 141 20.45 8.05 -12.08
C GLY A 141 21.03 8.28 -10.68
N ILE A 142 20.69 7.42 -9.70
CA ILE A 142 21.13 7.52 -8.31
C ILE A 142 22.38 6.64 -8.12
N PRO A 143 23.42 7.11 -7.41
CA PRO A 143 24.60 6.29 -7.10
C PRO A 143 24.18 5.09 -6.24
N CYS A 144 24.50 3.89 -6.72
CA CYS A 144 24.24 2.66 -5.98
C CYS A 144 25.33 2.46 -4.91
N PRO A 145 24.96 2.29 -3.62
CA PRO A 145 25.91 1.94 -2.59
C PRO A 145 26.45 0.51 -2.79
N PRO A 146 27.60 0.16 -2.16
CA PRO A 146 28.14 -1.18 -2.23
C PRO A 146 27.24 -2.19 -1.50
N LYS A 147 27.40 -3.48 -1.85
CA LYS A 147 26.57 -4.56 -1.28
C LYS A 147 26.60 -4.61 0.25
N SER A 148 27.74 -4.37 0.88
CA SER A 148 27.86 -4.30 2.34
C SER A 148 27.01 -3.20 2.99
N SER A 149 26.91 -2.04 2.34
CA SER A 149 26.04 -0.96 2.82
C SER A 149 24.55 -1.29 2.63
N LEU A 150 24.20 -2.00 1.55
CA LEU A 150 22.82 -2.47 1.35
C LEU A 150 22.40 -3.52 2.38
N GLU A 151 23.33 -4.37 2.84
CA GLU A 151 23.06 -5.27 3.96
C GLU A 151 22.71 -4.48 5.22
N ILE A 152 23.46 -3.42 5.55
CA ILE A 152 23.15 -2.53 6.68
C ILE A 152 21.76 -1.90 6.52
N VAL A 153 21.42 -1.39 5.33
CA VAL A 153 20.08 -0.85 5.02
C VAL A 153 18.99 -1.89 5.28
N SER A 154 19.22 -3.15 4.89
CA SER A 154 18.26 -4.23 5.17
C SER A 154 18.09 -4.49 6.67
N TYR A 155 19.15 -4.43 7.46
CA TYR A 155 19.06 -4.58 8.91
C TYR A 155 18.34 -3.39 9.57
N THR A 156 18.58 -2.16 9.11
CA THR A 156 17.87 -0.97 9.58
C THR A 156 16.37 -1.08 9.29
N LEU A 157 16.00 -1.45 8.06
CA LEU A 157 14.61 -1.72 7.67
C LEU A 157 14.00 -2.87 8.48
N SER A 158 14.80 -3.85 8.88
CA SER A 158 14.35 -4.95 9.72
C SER A 158 14.11 -4.51 11.17
N SER A 159 14.98 -3.65 11.71
CA SER A 159 14.83 -3.10 13.08
C SER A 159 13.63 -2.17 13.22
N THR A 160 13.23 -1.50 12.14
CA THR A 160 12.03 -0.66 12.08
C THR A 160 10.74 -1.46 11.86
N GLY A 161 10.85 -2.77 11.59
CA GLY A 161 9.71 -3.66 11.36
C GLY A 161 9.07 -3.52 9.97
N LEU A 162 9.68 -2.76 9.05
CA LEU A 162 9.20 -2.64 7.67
C LEU A 162 9.44 -3.92 6.87
N ILE A 163 10.54 -4.61 7.15
CA ILE A 163 10.85 -5.92 6.59
C ILE A 163 11.15 -6.93 7.70
N ILE A 164 10.94 -8.20 7.40
CA ILE A 164 11.27 -9.32 8.28
C ILE A 164 12.27 -10.19 7.54
N ILE A 165 13.48 -10.33 8.10
CA ILE A 165 14.54 -11.18 7.55
C ILE A 165 14.51 -12.51 8.31
N GLU A 166 14.06 -13.57 7.64
CA GLU A 166 14.13 -14.94 8.14
C GLU A 166 15.51 -15.52 7.83
N ALA A 167 16.29 -15.81 8.87
CA ALA A 167 17.55 -16.52 8.75
C ALA A 167 17.26 -18.03 8.63
N ASN A 168 17.43 -18.57 7.42
CA ASN A 168 17.20 -19.99 7.16
C ASN A 168 18.33 -20.82 7.79
N SER A 169 18.12 -21.33 9.00
CA SER A 169 19.04 -22.24 9.68
C SER A 169 18.65 -23.71 9.48
N THR A 170 18.15 -24.16 8.33
CA THR A 170 17.99 -25.62 8.09
C THR A 170 17.89 -26.00 6.61
N ARG A 171 18.79 -26.89 6.20
CA ARG A 171 18.71 -27.84 5.06
C ARG A 171 18.34 -27.27 3.68
N GLY A 172 19.39 -26.85 2.95
CA GLY A 172 19.37 -26.87 1.48
C GLY A 172 19.84 -25.58 0.82
N GLY A 173 21.17 -25.43 0.65
CA GLY A 173 21.82 -24.84 -0.52
C GLY A 173 21.59 -23.37 -0.94
N GLY A 174 20.62 -22.64 -0.37
CA GLY A 174 20.37 -21.24 -0.70
C GLY A 174 21.09 -20.30 0.27
N LYS A 175 22.26 -19.78 -0.11
CA LYS A 175 22.91 -18.66 0.59
C LYS A 175 22.04 -17.40 0.44
N GLY A 176 21.05 -17.22 1.30
CA GLY A 176 20.24 -16.00 1.35
C GLY A 176 19.11 -16.14 2.34
N GLY A 177 19.07 -15.25 3.34
CA GLY A 177 17.90 -15.10 4.20
C GLY A 177 16.68 -14.73 3.35
N ARG A 178 15.52 -15.29 3.68
CA ARG A 178 14.26 -14.89 3.04
C ARG A 178 13.81 -13.58 3.65
N VAL A 179 13.33 -12.67 2.83
CA VAL A 179 12.82 -11.38 3.26
C VAL A 179 11.31 -11.35 2.98
N ARG A 180 10.55 -10.92 3.98
CA ARG A 180 9.11 -10.65 3.91
C ARG A 180 8.83 -9.20 4.24
N LEU A 181 7.74 -8.64 3.73
CA LEU A 181 7.26 -7.33 4.20
C LEU A 181 6.61 -7.52 5.58
N GLY A 182 7.00 -6.69 6.55
CA GLY A 182 6.32 -6.62 7.85
C GLY A 182 5.05 -5.76 7.81
N VAL A 183 4.86 -5.02 6.71
CA VAL A 183 3.77 -4.07 6.48
C VAL A 183 3.01 -4.43 5.20
N GLY A 184 1.78 -3.94 5.04
CA GLY A 184 1.02 -4.18 3.80
C GLY A 184 1.72 -3.57 2.58
N GLU A 185 1.77 -4.31 1.45
CA GLU A 185 2.35 -3.83 0.19
C GLU A 185 1.77 -2.48 -0.26
N GLU A 186 0.48 -2.30 -0.02
CA GLU A 186 -0.27 -1.10 -0.37
C GLU A 186 0.12 0.10 0.47
N ASP A 187 0.48 -0.11 1.73
CA ASP A 187 0.88 0.94 2.65
C ASP A 187 2.24 1.51 2.19
N VAL A 188 3.15 0.62 1.79
CA VAL A 188 4.43 1.01 1.17
C VAL A 188 4.21 1.71 -0.17
N SER A 189 3.32 1.18 -1.02
CA SER A 189 2.96 1.78 -2.32
C SER A 189 2.35 3.17 -2.15
N MET A 190 1.47 3.37 -1.16
CA MET A 190 0.84 4.64 -0.88
C MET A 190 1.86 5.65 -0.33
N ALA A 191 2.72 5.23 0.60
CA ALA A 191 3.77 6.09 1.16
C ALA A 191 4.74 6.60 0.07
N LEU A 192 5.12 5.76 -0.87
CA LEU A 192 6.07 6.08 -1.94
C LEU A 192 5.44 6.90 -3.09
N ARG A 193 4.11 6.91 -3.25
CA ARG A 193 3.44 7.69 -4.30
C ARG A 193 3.53 9.20 -4.09
N ASP A 194 3.70 9.63 -2.85
CA ASP A 194 3.86 11.05 -2.51
C ASP A 194 5.23 11.58 -2.97
N ASP A 195 6.24 10.71 -3.11
CA ASP A 195 7.58 11.09 -3.54
C ASP A 195 7.71 11.15 -5.08
N PRO A 196 8.11 12.29 -5.66
CA PRO A 196 8.18 12.48 -7.12
C PRO A 196 9.20 11.56 -7.81
N LEU A 197 10.27 11.17 -7.11
CA LEU A 197 11.28 10.24 -7.63
C LEU A 197 10.76 8.82 -7.77
N PHE A 198 9.84 8.42 -6.89
CA PHE A 198 9.32 7.07 -6.84
C PHE A 198 8.02 6.93 -7.62
N ARG A 199 7.30 8.01 -7.93
CA ARG A 199 6.10 7.99 -8.78
C ARG A 199 6.27 7.27 -10.14
N PRO A 200 7.37 7.43 -10.92
CA PRO A 200 7.58 6.69 -12.16
C PRO A 200 8.10 5.25 -11.93
N LEU A 201 8.64 4.98 -10.73
CA LEU A 201 9.14 3.68 -10.33
C LEU A 201 8.09 2.88 -9.55
N ALA A 202 7.01 3.55 -9.15
CA ALA A 202 5.91 3.01 -8.39
C ALA A 202 5.20 1.95 -9.23
N PRO A 203 4.81 0.85 -8.60
CA PRO A 203 4.16 -0.23 -9.31
C PRO A 203 2.74 0.11 -9.80
#